data_AF-A0A1G9GRQ5-F1
#
_entry.id   AF-A0A1G9GRQ5-F1
#
_cell.length_a   1.000
_cell.length_b   1.000
_cell.length_c   1.000
_cell.angle_alpha   90.00
_cell.angle_beta   90.00
_cell.angle_gamma   90.00
#
_symmetry.space_group_name_H-M   'P 1'
#
loop_
_entity.id
_entity.type
_entity.pdbx_description
1 polymer ?
#
loop_
_entity_poly.entity_id
_entity_poly.type
_entity_poly.pdbx_seq_one_letter_code
_entity_poly.pdbx_strand_id
1 'polypeptide(L)'
;MSNQILRRAGLLGASASAAVVASVATAGPASAEVPNGWPVAEAMTASGLLLLILLIPVILMVVISLLVLLPGVFRGEGLLPKPHKAEDDNLPATTH
;
A
#
# COMPACT_ATOMS: atom_id res chain seq x y z
N MET A 1 5.33 17.89 -23.54
CA MET A 1 5.40 16.42 -23.35
C MET A 1 4.63 15.88 -22.13
N SER A 2 4.33 16.69 -21.09
CA SER A 2 3.63 16.24 -19.86
C SER A 2 2.20 15.70 -20.07
N ASN A 3 1.38 16.36 -20.89
CA ASN A 3 -0.04 15.97 -21.08
C ASN A 3 -0.25 14.62 -21.77
N GLN A 4 0.70 14.16 -22.59
CA GLN A 4 0.60 12.84 -23.22
C GLN A 4 0.89 11.71 -22.24
N ILE A 5 1.81 11.93 -21.29
CA ILE A 5 2.13 10.95 -20.24
C ILE A 5 0.96 10.85 -19.26
N LEU A 6 0.38 11.97 -18.83
CA LEU A 6 -0.83 11.97 -17.99
C LEU A 6 -2.02 11.27 -18.69
N ARG A 7 -2.24 11.53 -19.98
CA ARG A 7 -3.32 10.88 -20.75
C ARG A 7 -3.10 9.38 -20.89
N ARG A 8 -1.87 8.94 -21.14
CA ARG A 8 -1.52 7.52 -21.24
C ARG A 8 -1.64 6.80 -19.89
N ALA A 9 -1.20 7.44 -18.81
CA ALA A 9 -1.37 6.92 -17.45
C ALA A 9 -2.86 6.78 -17.08
N GLY A 10 -3.69 7.77 -17.42
CA GLY A 10 -5.14 7.72 -17.22
C GLY A 10 -5.82 6.60 -18.00
N LEU A 11 -5.45 6.42 -19.28
CA LEU A 11 -5.99 5.34 -20.12
C LEU A 11 -5.59 3.94 -19.61
N LEU A 12 -4.32 3.77 -19.20
CA LEU A 12 -3.84 2.51 -18.64
C LEU A 12 -4.54 2.19 -17.31
N GLY A 13 -4.65 3.19 -16.40
CA GLY A 13 -5.36 3.03 -15.13
C GLY A 13 -6.83 2.67 -15.32
N ALA A 14 -7.54 3.39 -16.21
CA ALA A 14 -8.94 3.12 -16.50
C ALA A 14 -9.15 1.72 -17.11
N SER A 15 -8.25 1.29 -18.01
CA SER A 15 -8.33 -0.04 -18.62
C SER A 15 -8.10 -1.17 -17.61
N ALA A 16 -7.16 -0.99 -16.69
CA ALA A 16 -6.89 -1.96 -15.63
C ALA A 16 -8.08 -2.05 -14.66
N SER A 17 -8.66 -0.92 -14.26
CA SER A 17 -9.86 -0.90 -13.42
C SER A 17 -11.05 -1.56 -14.11
N ALA A 18 -11.27 -1.28 -15.39
CA ALA A 18 -12.35 -1.88 -16.17
C ALA A 18 -12.19 -3.41 -16.29
N ALA A 19 -10.97 -3.90 -16.54
CA ALA A 19 -10.68 -5.32 -16.60
C ALA A 19 -10.95 -6.03 -15.25
N VAL A 20 -10.58 -5.41 -14.14
CA VAL A 20 -10.86 -5.93 -12.78
C VAL A 20 -12.36 -5.98 -12.53
N VAL A 21 -13.09 -4.90 -12.83
CA VAL A 21 -14.55 -4.84 -12.64
C VAL A 21 -15.26 -5.89 -13.51
N ALA A 22 -14.88 -6.01 -14.79
CA ALA A 22 -15.43 -7.00 -15.68
C ALA A 22 -15.17 -8.42 -15.16
N SER A 23 -13.94 -8.71 -14.73
CA SER A 23 -13.57 -10.03 -14.20
C SER A 23 -14.40 -10.41 -12.97
N VAL A 24 -14.60 -9.47 -12.04
CA VAL A 24 -15.43 -9.68 -10.85
C VAL A 24 -16.91 -9.85 -11.21
N ALA A 25 -17.43 -9.04 -12.13
CA ALA A 25 -18.82 -9.11 -12.57
C ALA A 25 -19.14 -10.42 -13.30
N THR A 26 -18.18 -11.00 -14.01
CA THR A 26 -18.32 -12.29 -14.71
C THR A 26 -17.85 -13.49 -13.89
N ALA A 27 -17.34 -13.30 -12.67
CA ALA A 27 -16.88 -14.39 -11.84
C ALA A 27 -18.08 -15.24 -11.40
N GLY A 28 -18.13 -16.48 -11.88
CA GLY A 28 -19.08 -17.49 -11.39
C GLY A 28 -18.66 -18.04 -10.02
N PRO A 29 -19.55 -18.78 -9.33
CA PRO A 29 -19.22 -19.48 -8.10
C PRO A 29 -18.02 -20.41 -8.30
N ALA A 30 -17.14 -20.49 -7.30
CA ALA A 30 -16.05 -21.46 -7.32
C ALA A 30 -16.63 -22.88 -7.16
N SER A 31 -16.86 -23.57 -8.28
CA SER A 31 -17.40 -24.94 -8.33
C SER A 31 -16.30 -25.99 -8.20
N ALA A 32 -15.41 -25.84 -7.22
CA ALA A 32 -14.48 -26.90 -6.87
C ALA A 32 -15.21 -27.96 -6.02
N GLU A 33 -15.07 -29.23 -6.39
CA GLU A 33 -15.61 -30.34 -5.60
C GLU A 33 -14.97 -30.35 -4.21
N VAL A 34 -15.80 -30.47 -3.16
CA VAL A 34 -15.31 -30.56 -1.78
C VAL A 34 -14.90 -32.00 -1.50
N PRO A 35 -13.64 -32.29 -1.12
CA PRO A 35 -13.22 -33.65 -0.84
C PRO A 35 -14.03 -34.30 0.29
N ASN A 36 -14.33 -35.59 0.13
CA ASN A 36 -15.05 -36.38 1.14
C ASN A 36 -14.35 -36.28 2.51
N GLY A 37 -15.11 -35.87 3.53
CA GLY A 37 -14.63 -35.74 4.92
C GLY A 37 -14.13 -34.35 5.33
N TRP A 38 -14.12 -33.38 4.42
CA TRP A 38 -13.85 -31.98 4.79
C TRP A 38 -15.08 -31.37 5.48
N PRO A 39 -14.88 -30.55 6.54
CA PRO A 39 -15.98 -29.81 7.14
C PRO A 39 -16.53 -28.81 6.13
N VAL A 40 -17.86 -28.68 6.07
CA VAL A 40 -18.52 -27.63 5.29
C VAL A 40 -18.14 -26.28 5.90
N ALA A 41 -17.35 -25.49 5.16
CA ALA A 41 -16.97 -24.15 5.60
C ALA A 41 -18.18 -23.22 5.56
N GLU A 42 -18.31 -22.36 6.56
CA GLU A 42 -19.30 -21.30 6.54
C GLU A 42 -18.96 -20.28 5.43
N ALA A 43 -19.97 -19.89 4.67
CA ALA A 43 -19.77 -18.98 3.55
C ALA A 43 -19.37 -17.59 4.06
N MET A 44 -18.17 -17.13 3.70
CA MET A 44 -17.73 -15.78 4.01
C MET A 44 -18.46 -14.76 3.12
N THR A 45 -18.96 -13.69 3.72
CA THR A 45 -19.61 -12.61 2.98
C THR A 45 -18.58 -11.84 2.13
N ALA A 46 -19.00 -11.32 0.98
CA ALA A 46 -18.13 -10.52 0.12
C ALA A 46 -17.56 -9.27 0.83
N SER A 47 -18.36 -8.64 1.69
CA SER A 47 -17.92 -7.53 2.53
C SER A 47 -16.84 -7.96 3.53
N GLY A 48 -16.96 -9.14 4.13
CA GLY A 48 -15.94 -9.72 5.01
C GLY A 48 -14.62 -9.93 4.28
N LEU A 49 -14.65 -10.48 3.06
CA LEU A 49 -13.47 -10.65 2.21
C LEU A 49 -12.79 -9.31 1.89
N LEU A 50 -13.56 -8.34 1.41
CA LEU A 50 -13.05 -7.02 1.02
C LEU A 50 -12.44 -6.29 2.21
N LEU A 51 -13.09 -6.37 3.37
CA LEU A 51 -12.58 -5.79 4.60
C LEU A 51 -11.25 -6.45 4.97
N LEU A 52 -11.13 -7.78 4.88
CA LEU A 52 -9.89 -8.49 5.18
C LEU A 52 -8.73 -8.06 4.24
N ILE A 53 -9.01 -8.00 2.93
CA ILE A 53 -8.05 -7.59 1.90
C ILE A 53 -7.57 -6.15 2.11
N LEU A 54 -8.44 -5.25 2.55
CA LEU A 54 -8.09 -3.85 2.80
C LEU A 54 -7.45 -3.65 4.18
N LEU A 55 -7.94 -4.35 5.20
CA LEU A 55 -7.54 -4.16 6.59
C LEU A 55 -6.15 -4.73 6.87
N ILE A 56 -5.82 -5.91 6.34
CA ILE A 56 -4.48 -6.51 6.52
C ILE A 56 -3.34 -5.56 6.11
N PRO A 57 -3.31 -4.99 4.89
CA PRO A 57 -2.23 -4.09 4.49
C PRO A 57 -2.22 -2.79 5.31
N VAL A 58 -3.39 -2.28 5.73
CA VAL A 58 -3.48 -1.10 6.60
C VAL A 58 -2.89 -1.39 7.98
N ILE A 59 -3.26 -2.51 8.60
CA ILE A 59 -2.70 -2.94 9.89
C ILE A 59 -1.20 -3.13 9.76
N LEU A 60 -0.73 -3.82 8.70
CA LEU A 60 0.70 -4.00 8.45
C LEU A 60 1.43 -2.66 8.31
N MET A 61 0.87 -1.72 7.55
CA MET A 61 1.45 -0.38 7.39
C MET A 61 1.60 0.33 8.73
N VAL A 62 0.57 0.28 9.59
CA VAL A 62 0.62 0.88 10.93
C VAL A 62 1.65 0.18 11.81
N VAL A 63 1.63 -1.15 11.88
CA VAL A 63 2.55 -1.94 12.71
C VAL A 63 3.99 -1.69 12.29
N ILE A 64 4.30 -1.76 11.00
CA ILE A 64 5.64 -1.51 10.47
C ILE A 64 6.07 -0.07 10.78
N SER A 65 5.19 0.91 10.57
CA SER A 65 5.50 2.32 10.86
C SER A 65 5.82 2.53 12.34
N LEU A 66 5.08 1.90 13.25
CA LEU A 66 5.38 1.94 14.68
C LEU A 66 6.71 1.27 14.98
N LEU A 67 6.97 0.07 14.48
CA LEU A 67 8.22 -0.64 14.75
C LEU A 67 9.46 0.14 14.26
N VAL A 68 9.33 0.87 13.15
CA VAL A 68 10.44 1.62 12.56
C VAL A 68 10.61 2.99 13.21
N LEU A 69 9.52 3.75 13.39
CA LEU A 69 9.60 5.16 13.81
C LEU A 69 9.62 5.32 15.33
N LEU A 70 8.92 4.45 16.07
CA LEU A 70 8.73 4.61 17.51
C LEU A 70 10.05 4.59 18.31
N PRO A 71 11.06 3.74 18.01
CA PRO A 71 12.34 3.78 18.72
C PRO A 71 13.08 5.12 18.57
N GLY A 72 13.04 5.72 17.38
CA GLY A 72 13.64 7.04 17.12
C GLY A 72 12.92 8.16 17.88
N VAL A 73 11.60 8.07 17.99
CA VAL A 73 10.79 9.00 18.80
C VAL A 73 11.17 8.91 20.27
N PHE A 74 11.32 7.70 20.83
CA PHE A 74 11.76 7.53 22.22
C PHE A 74 13.18 8.05 22.48
N ARG A 75 14.02 8.13 21.45
CA ARG A 75 15.37 8.73 21.50
C ARG A 75 15.37 10.25 21.28
N GLY A 76 14.22 10.85 20.96
CA GLY A 76 14.10 12.28 20.67
C GLY A 76 14.54 12.69 19.26
N GLU A 77 14.69 11.75 18.32
CA GLU A 77 15.24 12.01 16.98
C GLU A 77 14.26 12.65 15.99
N GLY A 78 12.99 12.86 16.40
CA GLY A 78 11.91 13.38 15.56
C GLY A 78 11.40 12.35 14.53
N LEU A 79 10.24 12.62 13.91
CA LEU A 79 9.63 11.73 12.90
C LEU A 79 10.16 11.97 11.49
N LEU A 80 10.79 13.11 11.25
CA LEU A 80 11.22 13.56 9.94
C LEU A 80 12.71 13.28 9.74
N PRO A 81 13.15 12.87 8.54
CA PRO A 81 14.57 12.79 8.21
C PRO A 81 15.25 14.13 8.51
N LYS A 82 16.39 14.10 9.22
CA LYS A 82 17.18 15.31 9.45
C LYS A 82 17.71 15.82 8.09
N PRO A 83 17.57 17.12 7.79
CA PRO A 83 18.11 17.68 6.55
C PRO A 83 19.62 17.43 6.49
N HIS A 84 20.13 17.02 5.33
CA HIS A 84 21.57 16.96 5.12
C HIS A 84 22.13 18.38 5.18
N LYS A 85 23.12 18.60 6.07
CA LYS A 85 23.86 19.87 6.15
C LYS A 85 24.55 20.06 4.79
N ALA A 86 24.28 21.20 4.14
CA ALA A 86 24.88 21.50 2.86
C ALA A 86 26.40 21.71 3.02
N GLU A 87 27.16 21.35 1.98
CA GLU A 87 28.64 21.37 1.95
C GLU A 87 29.22 22.77 2.25
N ASP A 88 28.47 23.83 1.96
CA ASP A 88 28.82 25.24 2.18
C ASP A 88 28.90 25.63 3.66
N ASP A 89 28.19 24.92 4.53
CA ASP A 89 28.19 25.10 6.00
C ASP A 89 29.37 24.37 6.69
N ASN A 90 30.27 23.75 5.90
CA ASN A 90 31.56 23.21 6.35
C ASN A 90 32.76 24.06 5.92
N LEU A 91 32.54 25.16 5.18
CA LEU A 91 33.63 26.08 4.84
C LEU A 91 34.00 26.94 6.06
N PRO A 92 35.30 27.08 6.40
CA PRO A 92 35.70 27.96 7.48
C PRO A 92 35.20 29.37 7.16
N ALA A 93 34.55 30.00 8.12
CA ALA A 93 34.06 31.38 7.99
C ALA A 93 35.21 32.25 7.49
N THR A 94 35.13 32.69 6.23
CA THR A 94 36.14 33.56 5.65
C THR A 94 36.07 34.89 6.39
N THR A 95 37.01 35.10 7.29
CA THR A 95 37.22 36.37 7.98
C THR A 95 37.57 37.43 6.94
N HIS A 96 36.64 38.35 6.70
CA HIS A 96 36.90 39.61 6.01
C HIS A 96 37.22 40.70 7.03
#